data_AF-A0A935LYT2-F1
#
_entry.id   AF-A0A935LYT2-F1
#
_cell.length_a   1.000
_cell.length_b   1.000
_cell.length_c   1.000
_cell.angle_alpha   90.00
_cell.angle_beta   90.00
_cell.angle_gamma   90.00
#
_symmetry.space_group_name_H-M   'P 1'
#
loop_
_entity.id
_entity.type
_entity.pdbx_description
1 polymer ?
#
loop_
_entity_poly.entity_id
_entity_poly.type
_entity_poly.pdbx_seq_one_letter_code
_entity_poly.pdbx_strand_id
1 'polypeptide(L)'
;MRRFAELCADLERTSRPNVMRTMIDHYAASASVETATLAMSLINGSLSLQVMRPRQLATMISSHMALPSWLIDTSRTLGGTLAETSALLLPRSDSHCERSLPSMIETLTSIQIKDLRSRSDMILTLLHECSVWERTVLARIIVGSRPIRNEIPLEERAEVIETTEHRMITTLLYAHKAQSIGQQTYSHFTVGVKKGEIYVPLAKIPNTFNAEINVIVEGLATQRTVEKFGPTHWVSIGIIMEIAYTEIVPSTRTKSGIKLHGARLVEWLPDRALADVDTIE
;
A
#
# COMPACT_ATOMS: atom_id res chain seq x y z
N MET A 1 12.16 -10.16 -18.65
CA MET A 1 10.96 -10.57 -17.91
C MET A 1 11.27 -11.59 -16.83
N ARG A 2 11.96 -12.70 -17.15
CA ARG A 2 12.33 -13.74 -16.17
C ARG A 2 12.84 -13.22 -14.82
N ARG A 3 13.99 -12.52 -14.82
CA ARG A 3 14.62 -11.98 -13.60
C ARG A 3 13.69 -11.06 -12.79
N PHE A 4 12.82 -10.32 -13.47
CA PHE A 4 11.85 -9.45 -12.82
C PHE A 4 10.70 -10.24 -12.18
N ALA A 5 10.22 -11.30 -12.84
CA ALA A 5 9.21 -12.19 -12.28
C ALA A 5 9.77 -12.98 -11.08
N GLU A 6 11.03 -13.40 -11.13
CA GLU A 6 11.76 -14.00 -10.00
C GLU A 6 11.82 -13.03 -8.82
N LEU A 7 12.22 -11.77 -9.03
CA LEU A 7 12.19 -10.73 -8.00
C LEU A 7 10.79 -10.57 -7.40
N CYS A 8 9.74 -10.48 -8.23
CA CYS A 8 8.36 -10.34 -7.74
C CYS A 8 7.95 -11.53 -6.87
N ALA A 9 8.30 -12.76 -7.27
CA ALA A 9 8.00 -13.96 -6.49
C ALA A 9 8.73 -13.95 -5.14
N ASP A 10 10.00 -13.54 -5.11
CA ASP A 10 10.77 -13.46 -3.86
C ASP A 10 10.25 -12.37 -2.92
N LEU A 11 9.86 -11.22 -3.46
CA LEU A 11 9.21 -10.14 -2.70
C LEU A 11 7.86 -10.56 -2.11
N GLU A 12 7.12 -11.47 -2.75
CA GLU A 12 5.87 -12.00 -2.20
C GLU A 12 6.10 -13.01 -1.05
N ARG A 13 7.27 -13.66 -0.98
CA ARG A 13 7.59 -14.68 0.04
C ARG A 13 8.03 -14.11 1.38
N THR A 14 8.45 -12.85 1.42
CA THR A 14 8.89 -12.18 2.63
C THR A 14 7.99 -10.99 2.92
N SER A 15 7.77 -10.67 4.20
CA SER A 15 7.16 -9.41 4.65
C SER A 15 8.17 -8.52 5.39
N ARG A 16 9.45 -8.93 5.46
CA ARG A 16 10.49 -8.23 6.22
C ARG A 16 11.10 -7.08 5.39
N PRO A 17 10.99 -5.81 5.85
CA PRO A 17 11.41 -4.65 5.07
C PRO A 17 12.89 -4.70 4.62
N ASN A 18 13.80 -5.01 5.55
CA ASN A 18 15.23 -5.04 5.24
C ASN A 18 15.59 -6.13 4.21
N VAL A 19 14.89 -7.27 4.25
CA VAL A 19 15.10 -8.37 3.29
C VAL A 19 14.61 -7.96 1.90
N MET A 20 13.43 -7.33 1.81
CA MET A 20 12.92 -6.81 0.54
C MET A 20 13.85 -5.77 -0.07
N ARG A 21 14.39 -4.86 0.75
CA ARG A 21 15.35 -3.85 0.30
C ARG A 21 16.60 -4.50 -0.29
N THR A 22 17.20 -5.46 0.41
CA THR A 22 18.36 -6.20 -0.12
C THR A 22 18.07 -6.91 -1.44
N MET A 23 16.87 -7.49 -1.61
CA MET A 23 16.46 -8.11 -2.88
C MET A 23 16.36 -7.08 -4.02
N ILE A 24 15.76 -5.92 -3.74
CA ILE A 24 15.62 -4.81 -4.70
C ILE A 24 17.00 -4.26 -5.09
N ASP A 25 17.86 -3.97 -4.10
CA ASP A 25 19.21 -3.45 -4.31
C ASP A 25 20.05 -4.42 -5.16
N HIS A 26 19.97 -5.72 -4.85
CA HIS A 26 20.66 -6.75 -5.61
C HIS A 26 20.17 -6.83 -7.06
N TYR A 27 18.85 -6.74 -7.28
CA TYR A 27 18.28 -6.69 -8.63
C TYR A 27 18.74 -5.45 -9.39
N ALA A 28 18.70 -4.28 -8.75
CA ALA A 28 19.10 -3.01 -9.36
C ALA A 28 20.58 -2.99 -9.74
N ALA A 29 21.46 -3.49 -8.86
CA ALA A 29 22.91 -3.57 -9.11
C ALA A 29 23.28 -4.49 -10.28
N SER A 30 22.42 -5.46 -10.60
CA SER A 30 22.67 -6.47 -11.64
C SER A 30 21.83 -6.25 -12.91
N ALA A 31 21.08 -5.15 -13.00
CA ALA A 31 20.24 -4.78 -14.13
C ALA A 31 20.73 -3.46 -14.76
N SER A 32 20.29 -3.15 -15.99
CA SER A 32 20.51 -1.81 -16.54
C SER A 32 19.69 -0.78 -15.77
N VAL A 33 20.16 0.48 -15.74
CA VAL A 33 19.47 1.61 -15.08
C VAL A 33 18.01 1.71 -15.54
N GLU A 34 17.77 1.58 -16.85
CA GLU A 34 16.43 1.57 -17.43
C GLU A 34 15.56 0.42 -16.89
N THR A 35 16.10 -0.80 -16.87
CA THR A 35 15.39 -1.99 -16.38
C THR A 35 15.05 -1.86 -14.89
N ALA A 36 15.99 -1.36 -14.08
CA ALA A 36 15.79 -1.13 -12.65
C ALA A 36 14.72 -0.06 -12.41
N THR A 37 14.76 1.05 -13.16
CA THR A 37 13.79 2.14 -13.06
C THR A 37 12.38 1.69 -13.40
N LEU A 38 12.22 0.93 -14.50
CA LEU A 38 10.93 0.37 -14.90
C LEU A 38 10.41 -0.65 -13.89
N ALA A 39 11.27 -1.54 -13.40
CA ALA A 39 10.92 -2.50 -12.37
C ALA A 39 10.38 -1.79 -11.12
N MET A 40 11.13 -0.80 -10.60
CA MET A 40 10.72 -0.07 -9.41
C MET A 40 9.41 0.70 -9.62
N SER A 41 9.24 1.34 -10.77
CA SER A 41 8.01 2.07 -11.10
C SER A 41 6.78 1.16 -11.19
N LEU A 42 6.95 -0.07 -11.68
CA LEU A 42 5.86 -1.05 -11.68
C LEU A 42 5.55 -1.55 -10.27
N ILE A 43 6.58 -1.87 -9.49
CA ILE A 43 6.38 -2.49 -8.17
C ILE A 43 5.86 -1.48 -7.14
N ASN A 44 6.25 -0.21 -7.19
CA ASN A 44 5.69 0.84 -6.33
C ASN A 44 4.34 1.37 -6.85
N GLY A 45 3.97 1.08 -8.10
CA GLY A 45 2.71 1.47 -8.72
C GLY A 45 2.70 2.85 -9.37
N SER A 46 3.84 3.54 -9.49
CA SER A 46 3.95 4.82 -10.20
C SER A 46 3.79 4.66 -11.72
N LEU A 47 4.12 3.49 -12.26
CA LEU A 47 3.86 3.09 -13.64
C LEU A 47 2.71 2.09 -13.71
N SER A 48 1.60 2.49 -14.33
CA SER A 48 0.46 1.62 -14.63
C SER A 48 0.11 1.71 -16.12
N LEU A 49 0.25 0.60 -16.84
CA LEU A 49 -0.05 0.54 -18.28
C LEU A 49 -1.54 0.37 -18.56
N GLN A 50 -2.22 -0.49 -17.78
CA GLN A 50 -3.62 -0.90 -17.96
C GLN A 50 -4.00 -1.13 -19.44
N VAL A 51 -3.34 -2.10 -20.08
CA VAL A 51 -3.55 -2.49 -21.49
C VAL A 51 -4.97 -3.01 -21.73
N MET A 52 -5.56 -3.70 -20.74
CA MET A 52 -6.98 -4.08 -20.75
C MET A 52 -7.55 -4.22 -19.35
N ARG A 53 -8.89 -4.17 -19.21
CA ARG A 53 -9.54 -4.33 -17.91
C ARG A 53 -9.48 -5.81 -17.46
N PRO A 54 -9.48 -6.09 -16.14
CA PRO A 54 -9.48 -7.46 -15.61
C PRO A 54 -10.55 -8.37 -16.21
N ARG A 55 -11.76 -7.84 -16.41
CA ARG A 55 -12.87 -8.61 -17.00
C ARG A 55 -12.68 -8.89 -18.49
N GLN A 56 -12.02 -8.01 -19.23
CA GLN A 56 -11.68 -8.26 -20.63
C GLN A 56 -10.66 -9.39 -20.75
N LEU A 57 -9.63 -9.38 -19.89
CA LEU A 57 -8.64 -10.45 -19.80
C LEU A 57 -9.30 -11.81 -19.47
N ALA A 58 -10.18 -11.83 -18.47
CA ALA A 58 -10.91 -13.03 -18.08
C ALA A 58 -11.81 -13.57 -19.22
N THR A 59 -12.61 -12.71 -19.86
CA THR A 59 -13.47 -13.10 -20.98
C THR A 59 -12.67 -13.65 -22.16
N MET A 60 -11.54 -13.00 -22.47
CA MET A 60 -10.63 -13.42 -23.54
C MET A 60 -10.08 -14.83 -23.26
N ILE A 61 -9.57 -15.08 -22.06
CA ILE A 61 -9.03 -16.39 -21.68
C ILE A 61 -10.15 -17.45 -21.63
N SER A 62 -11.32 -17.11 -21.08
CA SER A 62 -12.50 -17.99 -21.06
C SER A 62 -12.87 -18.46 -22.47
N SER A 63 -12.89 -17.53 -23.42
CA SER A 63 -13.23 -17.81 -24.82
C SER A 63 -12.15 -18.66 -25.48
N HIS A 64 -10.88 -18.34 -25.27
CA HIS A 64 -9.75 -19.06 -25.85
C HIS A 64 -9.63 -20.50 -25.33
N MET A 65 -9.94 -20.73 -24.06
CA MET A 65 -9.89 -22.04 -23.41
C MET A 65 -11.21 -22.82 -23.51
N ALA A 66 -12.24 -22.26 -24.17
CA ALA A 66 -13.60 -22.80 -24.19
C ALA A 66 -14.16 -23.13 -22.78
N LEU A 67 -13.83 -22.29 -21.80
CA LEU A 67 -14.27 -22.44 -20.40
C LEU A 67 -15.52 -21.59 -20.14
N PRO A 68 -16.46 -22.08 -19.31
CA PRO A 68 -17.60 -21.27 -18.89
C PRO A 68 -17.16 -20.24 -17.84
N SER A 69 -17.77 -19.05 -17.88
CA SER A 69 -17.37 -17.91 -17.02
C SER A 69 -17.46 -18.21 -15.52
N TRP A 70 -18.42 -19.04 -15.10
CA TRP A 70 -18.60 -19.42 -13.69
C TRP A 70 -17.39 -20.16 -13.12
N LEU A 71 -16.63 -20.89 -13.95
CA LEU A 71 -15.43 -21.61 -13.52
C LEU A 71 -14.31 -20.64 -13.12
N ILE A 72 -14.18 -19.52 -13.84
CA ILE A 72 -13.21 -18.47 -13.52
C ILE A 72 -13.62 -17.77 -12.22
N ASP A 73 -14.90 -17.41 -12.10
CA ASP A 73 -15.43 -16.72 -10.92
C ASP A 73 -15.32 -17.58 -9.66
N THR A 74 -15.55 -18.90 -9.77
CA THR A 74 -15.40 -19.85 -8.67
C THR A 74 -13.94 -20.08 -8.32
N SER A 75 -13.06 -20.24 -9.31
CA SER A 75 -11.61 -20.39 -9.07
C SER A 75 -11.02 -19.19 -8.32
N ARG A 76 -11.60 -18.00 -8.50
CA ARG A 76 -11.15 -16.77 -7.83
C ARG A 76 -11.35 -16.81 -6.31
N THR A 77 -12.33 -17.55 -5.79
CA THR A 77 -12.58 -17.60 -4.33
C THR A 77 -11.45 -18.24 -3.54
N LEU A 78 -10.46 -18.84 -4.22
CA LEU A 78 -9.26 -19.45 -3.64
C LEU A 78 -8.12 -18.45 -3.36
N GLY A 79 -8.35 -17.14 -3.47
CA GLY A 79 -7.43 -16.11 -2.93
C GLY A 79 -6.53 -15.40 -3.95
N GLY A 80 -6.90 -15.37 -5.23
CA GLY A 80 -6.15 -14.68 -6.30
C GLY A 80 -6.90 -13.47 -6.87
N THR A 81 -6.18 -12.61 -7.62
CA THR A 81 -6.86 -11.59 -8.45
C THR A 81 -7.54 -12.26 -9.64
N LEU A 82 -8.53 -11.59 -10.24
CA LEU A 82 -9.18 -12.12 -11.46
C LEU A 82 -8.15 -12.33 -12.59
N ALA A 83 -7.17 -11.43 -12.71
CA ALA A 83 -6.12 -11.51 -13.72
C ALA A 83 -5.19 -12.71 -13.49
N GLU A 84 -4.73 -12.91 -12.25
CA GLU A 84 -3.88 -14.04 -11.87
C GLU A 84 -4.62 -15.37 -12.06
N THR A 85 -5.86 -15.46 -11.56
CA THR A 85 -6.72 -16.64 -11.71
C THR A 85 -6.90 -16.99 -13.18
N SER A 86 -7.23 -15.99 -14.01
CA SER A 86 -7.43 -16.22 -15.45
C SER A 86 -6.15 -16.70 -16.13
N ALA A 87 -5.00 -16.07 -15.83
CA ALA A 87 -3.72 -16.48 -16.42
C ALA A 87 -3.30 -17.91 -16.02
N LEU A 88 -3.66 -18.35 -14.81
CA LEU A 88 -3.37 -19.71 -14.34
C LEU A 88 -4.20 -20.80 -15.04
N LEU A 89 -5.31 -20.46 -15.69
CA LEU A 89 -6.14 -21.39 -16.47
C LEU A 89 -5.53 -21.75 -17.83
N LEU A 90 -4.55 -20.98 -18.30
CA LEU A 90 -3.81 -21.34 -19.51
C LEU A 90 -2.97 -22.61 -19.26
N PRO A 91 -2.73 -23.45 -20.29
CA PRO A 91 -1.86 -24.61 -20.18
C PRO A 91 -0.52 -24.24 -19.56
N ARG A 92 0.01 -25.12 -18.70
CA ARG A 92 1.30 -24.87 -18.08
C ARG A 92 2.38 -24.86 -19.16
N SER A 93 3.21 -23.83 -19.12
CA SER A 93 4.40 -23.69 -19.94
C SER A 93 5.59 -23.57 -19.00
N ASP A 94 6.63 -24.38 -19.23
CA ASP A 94 7.93 -24.26 -18.56
C ASP A 94 8.89 -23.36 -19.36
N SER A 95 8.45 -22.87 -20.52
CA SER A 95 9.20 -21.90 -21.32
C SER A 95 9.27 -20.56 -20.60
N HIS A 96 10.43 -19.91 -20.67
CA HIS A 96 10.62 -18.57 -20.13
C HIS A 96 10.50 -17.53 -21.22
N CYS A 97 9.91 -16.39 -20.89
CA CYS A 97 9.84 -15.28 -21.83
C CYS A 97 11.24 -14.75 -22.15
N GLU A 98 11.63 -14.78 -23.43
CA GLU A 98 12.93 -14.28 -23.90
C GLU A 98 13.07 -12.75 -23.79
N ARG A 99 11.95 -12.02 -23.74
CA ARG A 99 11.97 -10.55 -23.75
C ARG A 99 12.50 -9.98 -22.42
N SER A 100 13.30 -8.92 -22.53
CA SER A 100 13.67 -8.08 -21.39
C SER A 100 12.44 -7.36 -20.81
N LEU A 101 12.54 -6.82 -19.59
CA LEU A 101 11.44 -6.02 -19.03
C LEU A 101 11.14 -4.77 -19.89
N PRO A 102 12.14 -3.94 -20.30
CA PRO A 102 11.88 -2.80 -21.18
C PRO A 102 11.18 -3.19 -22.48
N SER A 103 11.67 -4.22 -23.17
CA SER A 103 11.07 -4.71 -24.42
C SER A 103 9.63 -5.20 -24.23
N MET A 104 9.32 -5.83 -23.10
CA MET A 104 7.95 -6.20 -22.76
C MET A 104 7.06 -4.97 -22.55
N ILE A 105 7.54 -3.95 -21.86
CA ILE A 105 6.78 -2.71 -21.61
C ILE A 105 6.53 -1.94 -22.91
N GLU A 106 7.52 -1.83 -23.79
CA GLU A 106 7.33 -1.26 -25.13
C GLU A 106 6.30 -2.04 -25.93
N THR A 107 6.39 -3.38 -25.91
CA THR A 107 5.43 -4.26 -26.60
C THR A 107 4.02 -4.02 -26.08
N LEU A 108 3.81 -4.01 -24.76
CA LEU A 108 2.50 -3.76 -24.14
C LEU A 108 1.95 -2.37 -24.49
N THR A 109 2.80 -1.35 -24.46
CA THR A 109 2.44 0.03 -24.84
C THR A 109 2.00 0.10 -26.30
N SER A 110 2.71 -0.59 -27.20
CA SER A 110 2.36 -0.65 -28.63
C SER A 110 1.04 -1.41 -28.89
N ILE A 111 0.73 -2.40 -28.06
CA ILE A 111 -0.50 -3.20 -28.17
C ILE A 111 -1.72 -2.42 -27.62
N GLN A 112 -1.51 -1.55 -26.63
CA GLN A 112 -2.57 -0.77 -25.98
C GLN A 112 -3.37 0.13 -26.94
N ILE A 113 -2.76 0.56 -28.04
CA ILE A 113 -3.41 1.39 -29.07
C ILE A 113 -4.12 0.57 -30.16
N LYS A 114 -3.97 -0.76 -30.19
CA LYS A 114 -4.61 -1.64 -31.19
C LYS A 114 -6.07 -1.92 -30.85
N ASP A 115 -6.87 -2.36 -31.83
CA ASP A 115 -8.23 -2.80 -31.58
C ASP A 115 -8.30 -4.00 -30.60
N LEU A 116 -9.47 -4.24 -30.00
CA LEU A 116 -9.61 -5.23 -28.93
C LEU A 116 -9.28 -6.66 -29.38
N ARG A 117 -9.57 -7.03 -30.63
CA ARG A 117 -9.31 -8.38 -31.15
C ARG A 117 -7.81 -8.60 -31.33
N SER A 118 -7.15 -7.73 -32.09
CA SER A 118 -5.71 -7.80 -32.30
C SER A 118 -4.93 -7.73 -30.97
N ARG A 119 -5.39 -6.88 -30.05
CA ARG A 119 -4.85 -6.78 -28.70
C ARG A 119 -4.98 -8.10 -27.93
N SER A 120 -6.16 -8.72 -28.00
CA SER A 120 -6.43 -9.99 -27.31
C SER A 120 -5.54 -11.10 -27.84
N ASP A 121 -5.43 -11.24 -29.16
CA ASP A 121 -4.61 -12.27 -29.80
C ASP A 121 -3.12 -12.11 -29.41
N MET A 122 -2.59 -10.87 -29.44
CA MET A 122 -1.20 -10.60 -29.06
C MET A 122 -0.94 -10.86 -27.58
N ILE A 123 -1.87 -10.50 -26.69
CA ILE A 123 -1.74 -10.78 -25.26
C ILE A 123 -1.73 -12.29 -25.00
N LEU A 124 -2.61 -13.05 -25.67
CA LEU A 124 -2.63 -14.51 -25.55
C LEU A 124 -1.28 -15.12 -25.95
N THR A 125 -0.70 -14.68 -27.07
CA THR A 125 0.64 -15.12 -27.49
C THR A 125 1.69 -14.84 -26.41
N LEU A 126 1.74 -13.61 -25.88
CA LEU A 126 2.69 -13.25 -24.83
C LEU A 126 2.53 -14.11 -23.57
N LEU A 127 1.30 -14.41 -23.15
CA LEU A 127 1.03 -15.23 -21.97
C LEU A 127 1.43 -16.71 -22.17
N HIS A 128 1.29 -17.26 -23.38
CA HIS A 128 1.72 -18.63 -23.71
C HIS A 128 3.24 -18.79 -23.77
N GLU A 129 3.96 -17.74 -24.17
CA GLU A 129 5.43 -17.69 -24.17
C GLU A 129 6.03 -17.54 -22.77
N CYS A 130 5.21 -17.27 -21.76
CA CYS A 130 5.65 -17.06 -20.39
C CYS A 130 5.46 -18.32 -19.53
N SER A 131 6.39 -18.52 -18.61
CA SER A 131 6.27 -19.54 -17.57
C SER A 131 5.11 -19.22 -16.62
N VAL A 132 4.74 -20.19 -15.77
CA VAL A 132 3.63 -20.03 -14.81
C VAL A 132 3.78 -18.79 -13.92
N TRP A 133 5.00 -18.42 -13.53
CA TRP A 133 5.26 -17.25 -12.69
C TRP A 133 5.33 -15.95 -13.49
N GLU A 134 5.92 -16.00 -14.68
CA GLU A 134 5.99 -14.81 -15.55
C GLU A 134 4.60 -14.38 -16.01
N ARG A 135 3.71 -15.33 -16.34
CA ARG A 135 2.34 -15.02 -16.79
C ARG A 135 1.48 -14.40 -15.70
N THR A 136 1.67 -14.77 -14.42
CA THR A 136 0.90 -14.17 -13.31
C THR A 136 1.32 -12.73 -13.07
N VAL A 137 2.64 -12.46 -13.10
CA VAL A 137 3.19 -11.10 -13.04
C VAL A 137 2.74 -10.28 -14.25
N LEU A 138 2.87 -10.81 -15.46
CA LEU A 138 2.49 -10.14 -16.70
C LEU A 138 0.98 -9.83 -16.74
N ALA A 139 0.13 -10.77 -16.30
CA ALA A 139 -1.31 -10.56 -16.22
C ALA A 139 -1.68 -9.39 -15.31
N ARG A 140 -0.98 -9.19 -14.19
CA ARG A 140 -1.19 -8.04 -13.30
C ARG A 140 -0.80 -6.73 -13.98
N ILE A 141 0.35 -6.70 -14.65
CA ILE A 141 0.81 -5.51 -15.41
C ILE A 141 -0.19 -5.15 -16.51
N ILE A 142 -0.66 -6.15 -17.27
CA ILE A 142 -1.64 -5.98 -18.35
C ILE A 142 -2.92 -5.32 -17.83
N VAL A 143 -3.36 -5.66 -16.62
CA VAL A 143 -4.56 -5.08 -16.02
C VAL A 143 -4.29 -3.81 -15.19
N GLY A 144 -3.06 -3.30 -15.20
CA GLY A 144 -2.68 -2.07 -14.49
C GLY A 144 -2.55 -2.24 -12.97
N SER A 145 -2.45 -3.48 -12.48
CA SER A 145 -2.21 -3.79 -11.07
C SER A 145 -0.72 -3.92 -10.78
N ARG A 146 -0.33 -3.66 -9.53
CA ARG A 146 1.04 -3.88 -9.06
C ARG A 146 1.43 -5.37 -9.27
N PRO A 147 2.67 -5.65 -9.71
CA PRO A 147 3.18 -7.01 -9.87
C PRO A 147 3.22 -7.85 -8.60
N ILE A 148 3.32 -7.21 -7.43
CA ILE A 148 3.34 -7.86 -6.12
C ILE A 148 2.19 -7.38 -5.24
N ARG A 149 1.77 -8.23 -4.30
CA ARG A 149 0.79 -7.89 -3.24
C ARG A 149 1.41 -7.15 -2.06
N ASN A 150 2.65 -7.50 -1.71
CA ASN A 150 3.29 -6.93 -0.54
C ASN A 150 3.61 -5.44 -0.76
N GLU A 151 3.47 -4.65 0.30
CA GLU A 151 3.96 -3.29 0.27
C GLU A 151 5.48 -3.32 0.22
N ILE A 152 6.06 -2.60 -0.75
CA ILE A 152 7.50 -2.32 -0.67
C ILE A 152 7.65 -1.31 0.46
N PRO A 153 8.66 -1.45 1.32
CA PRO A 153 9.07 -0.38 2.21
C PRO A 153 9.37 0.84 1.34
N LEU A 154 8.44 1.80 1.31
CA LEU A 154 8.70 3.07 0.66
C LEU A 154 10.03 3.57 1.22
N GLU A 155 10.93 3.98 0.34
CA GLU A 155 12.07 4.76 0.77
C GLU A 155 11.49 5.95 1.57
N GLU A 156 11.64 5.91 2.89
CA GLU A 156 12.31 7.02 3.54
C GLU A 156 13.61 7.17 2.76
N ARG A 157 13.57 8.00 1.72
CA ARG A 157 14.79 8.41 1.06
C ARG A 157 15.64 8.97 2.18
N ALA A 158 16.72 8.26 2.48
CA ALA A 158 17.92 8.86 3.02
C ALA A 158 18.55 9.75 1.93
N GLU A 159 17.77 10.68 1.38
CA GLU A 159 18.30 12.00 1.06
C GLU A 159 18.15 12.74 2.38
N VAL A 160 19.28 13.08 3.00
CA VAL A 160 19.34 14.18 3.95
C VAL A 160 19.00 15.44 3.17
N ILE A 161 17.72 15.62 2.85
CA ILE A 161 17.13 16.93 3.00
C ILE A 161 17.13 17.08 4.52
N GLU A 162 17.72 18.16 5.04
CA GLU A 162 17.40 18.60 6.40
C GLU A 162 15.90 18.94 6.43
N THR A 163 15.02 17.94 6.37
CA THR A 163 13.65 18.09 6.81
C THR A 163 13.77 18.19 8.31
N THR A 164 13.76 19.43 8.81
CA THR A 164 13.65 19.70 10.23
C THR A 164 12.42 18.97 10.73
N GLU A 165 12.63 17.85 11.43
CA GLU A 165 11.55 17.17 12.11
C GLU A 165 11.13 18.04 13.28
N HIS A 166 9.88 18.50 13.23
CA HIS A 166 9.29 19.29 14.28
C HIS A 166 8.49 18.38 15.19
N ARG A 167 8.44 18.72 16.48
CA ARG A 167 7.68 18.00 17.50
C ARG A 167 6.59 18.87 18.06
N MET A 168 5.48 18.25 18.44
CA MET A 168 4.33 18.92 19.02
C MET A 168 3.68 18.04 20.09
N ILE A 169 3.35 18.64 21.22
CA ILE A 169 2.61 18.01 22.30
C ILE A 169 1.12 18.16 22.01
N THR A 170 0.41 17.03 21.99
CA THR A 170 -0.99 16.93 21.61
C THR A 170 -1.78 16.14 22.66
N THR A 171 -3.11 16.16 22.55
CA THR A 171 -3.97 15.27 23.35
C THR A 171 -4.81 14.34 22.48
N LEU A 172 -5.10 13.14 22.98
CA LEU A 172 -6.00 12.20 22.30
C LEU A 172 -7.43 12.73 22.32
N LEU A 173 -8.05 12.83 21.14
CA LEU A 173 -9.47 13.16 21.01
C LEU A 173 -10.31 11.95 20.63
N TYR A 174 -9.81 11.10 19.73
CA TYR A 174 -10.54 9.92 19.28
C TYR A 174 -9.63 8.71 19.12
N ALA A 175 -10.12 7.53 19.47
CA ALA A 175 -9.44 6.26 19.29
C ALA A 175 -10.24 5.36 18.34
N HIS A 176 -9.60 4.82 17.29
CA HIS A 176 -10.26 4.05 16.25
C HIS A 176 -9.83 2.58 16.28
N LYS A 177 -10.79 1.68 16.54
CA LYS A 177 -10.55 0.24 16.58
C LYS A 177 -10.34 -0.38 15.22
N ALA A 178 -9.42 -1.34 15.14
CA ALA A 178 -9.28 -2.19 13.95
C ALA A 178 -10.53 -3.08 13.78
N GLN A 179 -10.97 -3.31 12.54
CA GLN A 179 -11.87 -4.41 12.22
C GLN A 179 -11.03 -5.69 12.08
N SER A 180 -10.83 -6.41 13.18
CA SER A 180 -10.22 -7.74 13.15
C SER A 180 -10.96 -8.72 14.07
N ILE A 181 -10.94 -9.99 13.68
CA ILE A 181 -11.50 -11.11 14.45
C ILE A 181 -10.46 -11.51 15.50
N GLY A 182 -10.77 -11.31 16.77
CA GLY A 182 -10.04 -11.93 17.89
C GLY A 182 -9.24 -10.99 18.79
N GLN A 183 -8.87 -9.78 18.37
CA GLN A 183 -8.26 -8.77 19.27
C GLN A 183 -8.75 -7.35 18.97
N GLN A 184 -9.20 -6.66 20.02
CA GLN A 184 -9.83 -5.34 19.97
C GLN A 184 -8.80 -4.22 20.20
N THR A 185 -7.86 -4.03 19.26
CA THR A 185 -6.81 -3.00 19.39
C THR A 185 -7.19 -1.69 18.71
N TYR A 186 -6.73 -0.56 19.25
CA TYR A 186 -6.86 0.72 18.57
C TYR A 186 -5.80 0.83 17.48
N SER A 187 -6.25 0.90 16.23
CA SER A 187 -5.39 1.02 15.04
C SER A 187 -4.88 2.44 14.79
N HIS A 188 -5.66 3.45 15.17
CA HIS A 188 -5.37 4.85 14.89
C HIS A 188 -5.86 5.74 16.02
N PHE A 189 -5.16 6.84 16.22
CA PHE A 189 -5.52 7.91 17.14
C PHE A 189 -5.72 9.21 16.36
N THR A 190 -6.80 9.91 16.67
CA THR A 190 -6.96 11.30 16.26
C THR A 190 -6.48 12.18 17.40
N VAL A 191 -5.37 12.86 17.17
CA VAL A 191 -4.78 13.80 18.12
C VAL A 191 -5.28 15.21 17.86
N GLY A 192 -5.29 16.03 18.91
CA GLY A 192 -5.76 17.40 18.87
C GLY A 192 -4.84 18.37 19.60
N VAL A 193 -5.01 19.63 19.25
CA VAL A 193 -4.27 20.80 19.77
C VAL A 193 -5.25 21.82 20.31
N LYS A 194 -4.74 22.77 21.09
CA LYS A 194 -5.55 23.87 21.60
C LYS A 194 -5.70 24.96 20.54
N LYS A 195 -6.92 25.46 20.36
CA LYS A 195 -7.27 26.59 19.47
C LYS A 195 -8.31 27.44 20.20
N GLY A 196 -7.92 28.63 20.65
CA GLY A 196 -8.69 29.38 21.65
C GLY A 196 -8.92 28.53 22.90
N GLU A 197 -10.18 28.47 23.33
CA GLU A 197 -10.60 27.72 24.53
C GLU A 197 -10.97 26.26 24.26
N ILE A 198 -10.83 25.78 23.01
CA ILE A 198 -11.24 24.42 22.63
C ILE A 198 -10.09 23.58 22.10
N TYR A 199 -10.24 22.26 22.17
CA TYR A 199 -9.32 21.32 21.51
C TYR A 199 -9.91 20.84 20.19
N VAL A 200 -9.15 20.98 19.11
CA VAL A 200 -9.59 20.64 17.75
C VAL A 200 -8.76 19.49 17.17
N PRO A 201 -9.37 18.60 16.37
CA PRO A 201 -8.64 17.56 15.66
C PRO A 201 -7.56 18.14 14.76
N LEU A 202 -6.35 17.62 14.91
CA LEU A 202 -5.18 18.02 14.14
C LEU A 202 -4.80 16.97 13.11
N ALA A 203 -4.61 15.72 13.54
CA ALA A 203 -4.16 14.63 12.68
C ALA A 203 -4.72 13.28 13.13
N LYS A 204 -4.96 12.38 12.17
CA LYS A 204 -5.21 10.97 12.44
C LYS A 204 -3.93 10.20 12.17
N ILE A 205 -3.39 9.54 13.18
CA ILE A 205 -2.07 8.91 13.17
C ILE A 205 -2.22 7.42 13.49
N PRO A 206 -1.51 6.52 12.79
CA PRO A 206 -1.46 5.11 13.15
C PRO A 206 -0.93 4.92 14.58
N ASN A 207 -1.48 3.95 15.29
CA ASN A 207 -0.94 3.56 16.58
C ASN A 207 0.31 2.71 16.38
N THR A 208 1.48 3.28 16.71
CA THR A 208 2.80 2.65 16.58
C THR A 208 3.45 2.36 17.93
N PHE A 209 2.71 2.42 19.03
CA PHE A 209 3.24 2.06 20.34
C PHE A 209 3.70 0.60 20.37
N ASN A 210 4.75 0.33 21.15
CA ASN A 210 5.13 -1.04 21.47
C ASN A 210 4.03 -1.72 22.31
N ALA A 211 4.07 -3.05 22.42
CA ALA A 211 3.01 -3.81 23.08
C ALA A 211 2.76 -3.39 24.54
N GLU A 212 3.82 -3.05 25.29
CA GLU A 212 3.73 -2.66 26.70
C GLU A 212 3.00 -1.32 26.88
N ILE A 213 3.42 -0.29 26.14
CA ILE A 213 2.79 1.04 26.18
C ILE A 213 1.37 0.96 25.60
N ASN A 214 1.18 0.17 24.54
CA ASN A 214 -0.11 0.05 23.89
C ASN A 214 -1.19 -0.44 24.85
N VAL A 215 -0.90 -1.47 25.66
CA VAL A 215 -1.85 -1.99 26.65
C VAL A 215 -2.30 -0.90 27.63
N ILE A 216 -1.38 -0.05 28.08
CA ILE A 216 -1.67 1.03 29.03
C ILE A 216 -2.54 2.10 28.36
N VAL A 217 -2.13 2.60 27.19
CA VAL A 217 -2.84 3.66 26.47
C VAL A 217 -4.22 3.18 26.01
N GLU A 218 -4.36 1.94 25.57
CA GLU A 218 -5.67 1.35 25.23
C GLU A 218 -6.59 1.28 26.45
N GLY A 219 -6.06 0.89 27.61
CA GLY A 219 -6.77 0.89 28.88
C GLY A 219 -7.27 2.29 29.23
N LEU A 220 -6.39 3.29 29.18
CA LEU A 220 -6.73 4.69 29.44
C LEU A 220 -7.76 5.24 28.46
N ALA A 221 -7.58 5.03 27.16
CA ALA A 221 -8.52 5.50 26.13
C ALA A 221 -9.90 4.85 26.30
N THR A 222 -9.95 3.57 26.69
CA THR A 222 -11.21 2.87 26.96
C THR A 222 -11.89 3.40 28.22
N GLN A 223 -11.15 3.60 29.30
CA GLN A 223 -11.68 4.17 30.55
C GLN A 223 -12.18 5.61 30.38
N ARG A 224 -11.51 6.40 29.53
CA ARG A 224 -11.85 7.79 29.24
C ARG A 224 -12.78 7.96 28.04
N THR A 225 -13.32 6.87 27.48
CA THR A 225 -14.28 6.97 26.36
C THR A 225 -15.58 7.61 26.85
N VAL A 226 -15.93 8.76 26.28
CA VAL A 226 -17.17 9.51 26.55
C VAL A 226 -18.32 8.94 25.71
N GLU A 227 -18.08 8.72 24.42
CA GLU A 227 -19.10 8.26 23.48
C GLU A 227 -18.48 7.36 22.40
N LYS A 228 -19.28 6.51 21.75
CA LYS A 228 -18.85 5.59 20.70
C LYS A 228 -19.65 5.80 19.41
N PHE A 229 -18.93 5.93 18.31
CA PHE A 229 -19.44 6.05 16.94
C PHE A 229 -18.89 4.90 16.10
N GLY A 230 -19.54 3.72 16.22
CA GLY A 230 -19.04 2.49 15.60
C GLY A 230 -17.64 2.14 16.11
N PRO A 231 -16.62 2.02 15.24
CA PRO A 231 -15.24 1.72 15.65
C PRO A 231 -14.52 2.92 16.27
N THR A 232 -15.09 4.12 16.19
CA THR A 232 -14.46 5.35 16.71
C THR A 232 -14.98 5.65 18.10
N HIS A 233 -14.09 5.76 19.07
CA HIS A 233 -14.41 6.16 20.43
C HIS A 233 -13.98 7.61 20.63
N TRP A 234 -14.88 8.45 21.09
CA TRP A 234 -14.56 9.80 21.56
C TRP A 234 -14.01 9.70 22.99
N VAL A 235 -12.80 10.22 23.20
CA VAL A 235 -12.08 10.13 24.47
C VAL A 235 -12.05 11.51 25.12
N SER A 236 -12.31 11.58 26.43
CA SER A 236 -12.14 12.81 27.20
C SER A 236 -10.66 13.23 27.16
N ILE A 237 -10.41 14.51 26.91
CA ILE A 237 -9.06 15.08 26.84
C ILE A 237 -8.20 14.74 28.07
N GLY A 238 -6.88 14.64 27.88
CA GLY A 238 -5.92 14.45 28.97
C GLY A 238 -5.02 13.22 28.83
N ILE A 239 -5.11 12.48 27.73
CA ILE A 239 -4.04 11.54 27.34
C ILE A 239 -3.10 12.34 26.45
N ILE A 240 -1.90 12.63 26.94
CA ILE A 240 -0.93 13.52 26.29
C ILE A 240 0.07 12.69 25.48
N MET A 241 0.34 13.12 24.25
CA MET A 241 1.22 12.42 23.33
C MET A 241 2.08 13.41 22.56
N GLU A 242 3.33 13.06 22.33
CA GLU A 242 4.18 13.78 21.39
C GLU A 242 3.99 13.20 19.99
N ILE A 243 3.87 14.09 19.01
CA ILE A 243 3.90 13.74 17.60
C ILE A 243 5.07 14.45 16.91
N ALA A 244 5.57 13.84 15.85
CA ALA A 244 6.55 14.42 14.95
C ALA A 244 5.89 14.69 13.59
N TYR A 245 6.33 15.73 12.90
CA TYR A 245 5.88 16.10 11.56
C TYR A 245 6.98 16.87 10.81
N THR A 246 6.86 16.95 9.49
CA THR A 246 7.88 17.59 8.64
C THR A 246 7.43 18.95 8.10
N GLU A 247 6.13 19.16 7.91
CA GLU A 247 5.61 20.39 7.31
C GLU A 247 4.18 20.68 7.77
N ILE A 248 3.83 21.98 7.88
CA ILE A 248 2.48 22.47 8.15
C ILE A 248 1.96 23.20 6.91
N VAL A 249 0.80 22.78 6.40
CA VAL A 249 0.15 23.40 5.24
C VAL A 249 -1.21 23.97 5.64
N PRO A 250 -1.57 25.20 5.26
CA PRO A 250 -2.91 25.75 5.50
C PRO A 250 -4.01 24.88 4.89
N SER A 251 -5.12 24.69 5.62
CA SER A 251 -6.25 23.91 5.12
C SER A 251 -7.60 24.45 5.61
N THR A 252 -8.46 24.83 4.67
CA THR A 252 -9.84 25.26 4.98
C THR A 252 -10.78 24.09 5.30
N ARG A 253 -10.33 22.84 5.10
CA ARG A 253 -11.15 21.64 5.29
C ARG A 253 -11.02 21.02 6.68
N THR A 254 -10.02 21.44 7.48
CA THR A 254 -9.76 20.90 8.82
C THR A 254 -10.20 21.90 9.89
N LYS A 255 -10.63 21.40 11.05
CA LYS A 255 -11.04 22.26 12.19
C LYS A 255 -9.86 23.07 12.76
N SER A 256 -8.66 22.48 12.71
CA SER A 256 -7.41 23.18 13.04
C SER A 256 -7.12 24.35 12.10
N GLY A 257 -7.53 24.27 10.82
CA GLY A 257 -7.15 25.25 9.81
C GLY A 257 -5.80 24.94 9.15
N ILE A 258 -5.16 23.83 9.56
CA ILE A 258 -3.88 23.35 9.04
C ILE A 258 -3.94 21.84 8.79
N LYS A 259 -3.01 21.33 7.98
CA LYS A 259 -2.74 19.91 7.78
C LYS A 259 -1.25 19.67 7.98
N LEU A 260 -0.94 18.62 8.75
CA LEU A 260 0.43 18.18 8.94
C LEU A 260 0.82 17.15 7.86
N HIS A 261 2.02 17.30 7.31
CA HIS A 261 2.68 16.27 6.51
C HIS A 261 3.68 15.49 7.37
N GLY A 262 3.83 14.19 7.09
CA GLY A 262 4.74 13.33 7.84
C GLY A 262 4.33 13.09 9.30
N ALA A 263 3.09 13.40 9.69
CA ALA A 263 2.64 13.28 11.08
C ALA A 263 2.69 11.83 11.58
N ARG A 264 3.51 11.58 12.61
CA ARG A 264 3.68 10.27 13.25
C ARG A 264 3.69 10.40 14.75
N LEU A 265 3.33 9.31 15.43
CA LEU A 265 3.36 9.21 16.87
C LEU A 265 4.81 9.02 17.32
N VAL A 266 5.24 9.80 18.32
CA VAL A 266 6.58 9.68 18.91
C VAL A 266 6.47 8.89 20.20
N GLU A 267 5.76 9.44 21.19
CA GLU A 267 5.62 8.81 22.50
C GLU A 267 4.36 9.25 23.25
N TRP A 268 4.01 8.47 24.27
CA TRP A 268 3.00 8.84 25.26
C TRP A 268 3.70 9.51 26.44
N LEU A 269 3.12 10.62 26.91
CA LEU A 269 3.69 11.47 27.94
C LEU A 269 2.84 11.41 29.23
N PRO A 270 3.04 10.39 30.10
CA PRO A 270 2.24 10.20 31.31
C PRO A 270 2.33 11.36 32.31
N ASP A 271 3.50 12.00 32.38
CA ASP A 271 3.80 13.03 33.37
C ASP A 271 3.40 14.45 32.92
N ARG A 272 2.82 14.58 31.71
CA ARG A 272 2.40 15.86 31.13
C ARG A 272 0.93 16.14 31.35
N ALA A 273 0.59 17.41 31.43
CA ALA A 273 -0.76 17.90 31.66
C ALA A 273 -1.35 18.56 30.41
N LEU A 274 -2.65 18.84 30.44
CA LEU A 274 -3.35 19.56 29.36
C LEU A 274 -2.79 20.96 29.09
N ALA A 275 -2.13 21.57 30.08
CA ALA A 275 -1.46 22.85 29.95
C ALA A 275 -0.19 22.79 29.07
N ASP A 276 0.39 21.60 28.90
CA ASP A 276 1.56 21.38 28.03
C ASP A 276 1.19 21.16 26.56
N VAL A 277 -0.11 21.07 26.23
CA VAL A 277 -0.57 20.85 24.85
C VAL A 277 -0.38 22.12 24.03
N ASP A 278 0.25 21.98 22.87
CA ASP A 278 0.57 23.10 22.00
C ASP A 278 -0.69 23.79 21.42
N THR A 279 -0.50 25.05 21.04
CA THR A 279 -1.51 25.93 20.48
C THR A 279 -1.22 26.23 19.01
N ILE A 280 -2.26 26.51 18.22
CA ILE A 280 -2.17 26.82 16.78
C ILE A 280 -2.68 28.23 16.42
N GLU A 281 -2.41 29.21 17.30
CA GLU A 281 -2.73 30.63 17.10
C GLU A 281 -1.56 31.41 16.51
#